data_AF-A0A7J7JS88-F1
#
_entry.id   AF-A0A7J7JS88-F1
#
_cell.length_a   1.000
_cell.length_b   1.000
_cell.length_c   1.000
_cell.angle_alpha   90.00
_cell.angle_beta   90.00
_cell.angle_gamma   90.00
#
_symmetry.space_group_name_H-M   'P 1'
#
loop_
_entity.id
_entity.type
_entity.pdbx_description
1 polymer ?
#
loop_
_entity_poly.entity_id
_entity_poly.type
_entity_poly.pdbx_seq_one_letter_code
_entity_poly.pdbx_strand_id
1 'polypeptide(L)'
;MACSQEPRVFEQKTIERGRSLFTVGPVAAGEVLFEEEPLVSSQFSWNKVCKYIACDYCLKNLETATQNARRLCKDGKLELPYPECCETVVASQVFCEQCATPYCSEQCRSKAFQKYHRVLCAGSGVENADHPLQALENVWRTLHYPPETTSISLVYKLLAMIQQTNNRGELLSQISLFCNRSKDEAADCIHKLLGISIQAL
;
A
#
# COMPACT_ATOMS: atom_id res chain seq x y z
N MET A 1 -7.83 -20.21 -14.47
CA MET A 1 -7.56 -19.97 -15.91
C MET A 1 -6.83 -18.65 -16.01
N ALA A 2 -5.52 -18.66 -16.21
CA ALA A 2 -4.75 -17.45 -16.47
C ALA A 2 -4.84 -17.15 -17.97
N CYS A 3 -5.61 -16.13 -18.33
CA CYS A 3 -5.72 -15.65 -19.70
C CYS A 3 -4.40 -14.92 -20.02
N SER A 4 -3.46 -15.61 -20.65
CA SER A 4 -2.26 -15.00 -21.21
C SER A 4 -2.65 -14.30 -22.51
N GLN A 5 -3.35 -13.16 -22.39
CA GLN A 5 -3.51 -12.24 -23.51
C GLN A 5 -2.23 -11.44 -23.66
N GLU A 6 -1.76 -11.29 -24.90
CA GLU A 6 -0.70 -10.34 -25.22
C GLU A 6 -1.06 -8.94 -24.69
N PRO A 7 -0.09 -8.18 -24.17
CA PRO A 7 -0.39 -6.90 -23.58
C PRO A 7 -1.01 -5.97 -24.64
N ARG A 8 -2.28 -5.60 -24.43
CA ARG A 8 -3.00 -4.60 -25.25
C ARG A 8 -2.42 -3.20 -25.12
N VAL A 9 -1.45 -3.04 -24.22
CA VAL A 9 -0.76 -1.80 -23.92
C VAL A 9 0.73 -1.93 -24.17
N PHE A 10 1.35 -0.87 -24.68
CA PHE A 10 2.79 -0.80 -24.87
C PHE A 10 3.35 0.52 -24.34
N GLU A 11 4.58 0.48 -23.82
CA GLU A 11 5.28 1.67 -23.38
C GLU A 11 5.93 2.37 -24.58
N GLN A 12 5.77 3.68 -24.67
CA GLN A 12 6.50 4.52 -25.61
C GLN A 12 6.94 5.82 -24.92
N LYS A 13 8.16 6.26 -25.23
CA LYS A 13 8.68 7.55 -24.75
C LYS A 13 8.22 8.67 -25.69
N THR A 14 7.52 9.64 -25.13
CA THR A 14 7.10 10.87 -25.80
C THR A 14 8.02 12.02 -25.41
N ILE A 15 8.12 13.04 -26.28
CA ILE A 15 8.93 14.24 -26.03
C ILE A 15 8.32 15.06 -24.89
N GLU A 16 6.99 15.19 -24.85
CA GLU A 16 6.28 16.06 -23.90
C GLU A 16 6.02 15.43 -22.54
N ARG A 17 5.77 14.11 -22.47
CA ARG A 17 5.30 13.44 -21.24
C ARG A 17 6.24 12.35 -20.75
N GLY A 18 7.39 12.16 -21.39
CA GLY A 18 8.33 11.10 -21.05
C GLY A 18 7.73 9.72 -21.33
N ARG A 19 7.89 8.77 -20.40
CA ARG A 19 7.34 7.41 -20.56
C ARG A 19 5.83 7.44 -20.47
N SER A 20 5.16 6.84 -21.44
CA SER A 20 3.71 6.83 -21.55
C SER A 20 3.24 5.46 -22.02
N LEU A 21 2.00 5.10 -21.64
CA LEU A 21 1.38 3.84 -22.00
C LEU A 21 0.33 4.08 -23.10
N PHE A 22 0.39 3.31 -24.18
CA PHE A 22 -0.49 3.39 -25.34
C PHE A 22 -1.21 2.07 -25.57
N THR A 23 -2.40 2.11 -26.16
CA THR A 23 -3.16 0.90 -26.52
C THR A 23 -2.90 0.53 -27.97
N VAL A 24 -2.92 -0.76 -28.29
CA VAL A 24 -2.76 -1.27 -29.66
C VAL A 24 -4.03 -1.05 -30.50
N GLY A 25 -5.16 -0.74 -29.86
CA GLY A 25 -6.44 -0.48 -30.53
C GLY A 25 -7.48 0.22 -29.65
N PRO A 26 -8.73 0.32 -30.13
CA PRO A 26 -9.84 0.89 -29.38
C PRO A 26 -10.11 0.14 -28.07
N VAL A 27 -10.50 0.89 -27.04
CA VAL A 27 -10.81 0.37 -25.69
C VAL A 27 -12.29 0.62 -25.41
N ALA A 28 -13.02 -0.43 -25.00
CA ALA A 28 -14.41 -0.28 -24.59
C ALA A 28 -14.52 0.27 -23.16
N ALA A 29 -15.62 0.97 -22.87
CA ALA A 29 -15.91 1.41 -21.50
C ALA A 29 -16.04 0.20 -20.57
N GLY A 30 -15.29 0.21 -19.46
CA GLY A 30 -15.24 -0.90 -18.50
C GLY A 30 -14.24 -2.01 -18.85
N GLU A 31 -13.49 -1.88 -19.95
CA GLU A 31 -12.45 -2.84 -20.30
C GLU A 31 -11.22 -2.70 -19.38
N VAL A 32 -10.72 -3.85 -18.90
CA VAL A 32 -9.47 -3.92 -18.12
C VAL A 32 -8.27 -3.95 -19.07
N LEU A 33 -7.41 -2.93 -18.99
CA LEU A 33 -6.23 -2.82 -19.86
C LEU A 33 -5.05 -3.69 -19.41
N PHE A 34 -4.76 -3.67 -18.12
CA PHE A 34 -3.77 -4.52 -17.46
C PHE A 34 -4.03 -4.51 -15.95
N GLU A 35 -3.45 -5.48 -15.24
CA GLU A 35 -3.44 -5.54 -13.79
C GLU A 35 -1.99 -5.64 -13.33
N GLU A 36 -1.65 -4.92 -12.26
CA GLU A 36 -0.33 -5.00 -11.64
C GLU A 36 -0.46 -5.22 -10.13
N GLU A 37 0.48 -5.97 -9.56
CA GLU A 37 0.62 -6.09 -8.12
C GLU A 37 1.59 -5.00 -7.64
N PRO A 38 1.23 -4.17 -6.63
CA PRO A 38 2.12 -3.15 -6.14
C PRO A 38 3.41 -3.77 -5.57
N LEU A 39 4.54 -3.08 -5.74
CA LEU A 39 5.82 -3.51 -5.15
C LEU A 39 5.68 -3.68 -3.63
N VAL A 40 5.13 -2.65 -2.98
CA VAL A 40 4.75 -2.65 -1.58
C VAL A 40 3.49 -1.82 -1.41
N SER A 41 2.72 -2.13 -0.37
CA SER A 41 1.55 -1.36 0.05
C SER A 41 1.65 -1.06 1.54
N SER A 42 1.04 0.03 1.99
CA SER A 42 0.92 0.30 3.41
C SER A 42 -0.34 1.09 3.73
N GLN A 43 -0.92 0.77 4.88
CA GLN A 43 -1.93 1.59 5.52
C GLN A 43 -1.26 2.82 6.14
N PHE A 44 -1.92 3.97 6.04
CA PHE A 44 -1.48 5.20 6.71
C PHE A 44 -1.31 5.03 8.22
N SER A 45 -0.39 5.79 8.78
CA SER A 45 0.01 5.71 10.17
C SER A 45 -1.15 6.07 11.12
N TRP A 46 -1.87 7.14 10.81
CA TRP A 46 -3.05 7.62 11.52
C TRP A 46 -4.25 6.68 11.37
N ASN A 47 -4.37 5.95 10.26
CA ASN A 47 -5.43 4.94 10.13
C ASN A 47 -5.24 3.81 11.15
N LYS A 48 -4.00 3.39 11.41
CA LYS A 48 -3.69 2.43 12.48
C LYS A 48 -4.09 2.97 13.86
N VAL A 49 -3.78 4.24 14.14
CA VAL A 49 -4.18 4.92 15.39
C VAL A 49 -5.70 5.00 15.54
N CYS A 50 -6.41 5.25 14.44
CA CYS A 50 -7.88 5.24 14.36
C CYS A 50 -8.50 3.81 14.35
N LYS A 51 -7.68 2.78 14.61
CA LYS A 51 -8.08 1.38 14.74
C LYS A 51 -8.70 0.77 13.48
N TYR A 52 -8.40 1.32 12.31
CA TYR A 52 -8.71 0.64 11.06
C TYR A 52 -7.80 -0.58 10.93
N ILE A 53 -8.37 -1.76 10.76
CA ILE A 53 -7.60 -2.99 10.57
C ILE A 53 -7.65 -3.43 9.10
N ALA A 54 -6.48 -3.58 8.51
CA ALA A 54 -6.32 -3.97 7.11
C ALA A 54 -5.22 -5.03 6.99
N CYS A 55 -5.31 -5.87 5.96
CA CYS A 55 -4.25 -6.80 5.63
C CYS A 55 -2.96 -6.04 5.31
N ASP A 56 -1.86 -6.39 5.95
CA ASP A 56 -0.57 -5.71 5.74
C ASP A 56 -0.01 -5.88 4.32
N TYR A 57 -0.50 -6.87 3.56
CA TYR A 57 -0.09 -7.16 2.19
C TYR A 57 -0.95 -6.49 1.12
N CYS A 58 -2.27 -6.71 1.15
CA CYS A 58 -3.18 -6.28 0.08
C CYS A 58 -4.11 -5.14 0.48
N LEU A 59 -3.99 -4.62 1.71
CA LEU A 59 -4.85 -3.57 2.29
C LEU A 59 -6.35 -3.91 2.34
N LYS A 60 -6.74 -5.16 2.06
CA LYS A 60 -8.12 -5.62 2.24
C LYS A 60 -8.56 -5.35 3.67
N ASN A 61 -9.74 -4.74 3.84
CA ASN A 61 -10.34 -4.50 5.14
C ASN A 61 -10.54 -5.83 5.88
N LEU A 62 -10.20 -5.86 7.16
CA LEU A 62 -10.33 -7.04 8.01
C LEU A 62 -11.54 -6.96 8.94
N GLU A 63 -12.25 -5.84 8.96
CA GLU A 63 -13.55 -5.72 9.62
C GLU A 63 -14.67 -6.19 8.69
N THR A 64 -15.70 -6.81 9.26
CA THR A 64 -17.00 -6.90 8.60
C THR A 64 -17.59 -5.50 8.42
N ALA A 65 -18.48 -5.34 7.44
CA ALA A 65 -19.20 -4.08 7.23
C ALA A 65 -19.89 -3.59 8.52
N THR A 66 -20.50 -4.50 9.27
CA THR A 66 -21.16 -4.19 10.55
C THR A 66 -20.16 -3.74 11.61
N GLN A 67 -19.04 -4.42 11.79
CA GLN A 67 -17.99 -3.99 12.74
C GLN A 67 -17.46 -2.60 12.39
N ASN A 68 -17.24 -2.34 11.10
CA ASN A 68 -16.78 -1.05 10.61
C ASN A 68 -17.80 0.06 10.91
N ALA A 69 -19.08 -0.16 10.58
CA ALA A 69 -20.16 0.78 10.86
C ALA A 69 -20.32 1.06 12.36
N ARG A 70 -20.31 0.02 13.21
CA ARG A 70 -20.37 0.17 14.67
C ARG A 70 -19.20 1.00 15.21
N ARG A 71 -17.97 0.76 14.72
CA ARG A 71 -16.79 1.53 15.11
C ARG A 71 -16.91 3.00 14.69
N LEU A 72 -17.31 3.28 13.45
CA LEU A 72 -17.44 4.63 12.92
C LEU A 72 -18.56 5.43 13.61
N CYS A 73 -19.71 4.79 13.86
CA CYS A 73 -20.85 5.42 14.52
C CYS A 73 -20.74 5.43 16.05
N LYS A 74 -19.74 4.75 16.62
CA LYS A 74 -19.62 4.51 18.07
C LYS A 74 -20.89 3.90 18.69
N ASP A 75 -21.57 3.06 17.93
CA ASP A 75 -22.79 2.37 18.34
C ASP A 75 -22.59 0.86 18.21
N GLY A 76 -22.41 0.18 19.34
CA GLY A 76 -22.22 -1.28 19.37
C GLY A 76 -23.47 -2.09 19.03
N LYS A 77 -24.64 -1.45 18.96
CA LYS A 77 -25.94 -2.08 18.64
C LYS A 77 -26.38 -1.85 17.21
N LEU A 78 -25.60 -1.08 16.43
CA LEU A 78 -25.90 -0.82 15.03
C LEU A 78 -25.86 -2.15 14.25
N GLU A 79 -26.97 -2.42 13.56
CA GLU A 79 -27.08 -3.51 12.58
C GLU A 79 -27.21 -2.92 11.19
N LEU A 80 -26.50 -3.51 10.23
CA LEU A 80 -26.68 -3.14 8.83
C LEU A 80 -27.91 -3.84 8.26
N PRO A 81 -28.67 -3.19 7.36
CA PRO A 81 -29.87 -3.78 6.78
C PRO A 81 -29.60 -4.97 5.85
N TYR A 82 -28.39 -5.08 5.29
CA TYR A 82 -27.98 -6.12 4.33
C TYR A 82 -26.62 -6.73 4.72
N PRO A 83 -26.54 -7.49 5.83
CA PRO A 83 -25.28 -8.08 6.30
C PRO A 83 -24.68 -9.10 5.30
N GLU A 84 -25.49 -9.71 4.45
CA GLU A 84 -25.11 -10.67 3.41
C GLU A 84 -24.23 -10.06 2.31
N CYS A 85 -24.27 -8.74 2.12
CA CYS A 85 -23.39 -8.03 1.18
C CYS A 85 -21.94 -7.93 1.68
N CYS A 86 -21.65 -8.34 2.92
CA CYS A 86 -20.31 -8.29 3.48
C CYS A 86 -19.44 -9.44 2.97
N GLU A 87 -18.46 -9.13 2.11
CA GLU A 87 -17.49 -10.10 1.56
C GLU A 87 -16.30 -10.43 2.49
N THR A 88 -16.23 -9.80 3.67
CA THR A 88 -15.15 -10.06 4.63
C THR A 88 -15.31 -11.43 5.27
N VAL A 89 -14.39 -12.35 4.95
CA VAL A 89 -14.31 -13.68 5.56
C VAL A 89 -13.36 -13.63 6.76
N VAL A 90 -13.90 -13.45 7.96
CA VAL A 90 -13.08 -13.34 9.19
C VAL A 90 -12.33 -14.65 9.50
N ALA A 91 -12.93 -15.80 9.18
CA ALA A 91 -12.35 -17.11 9.44
C ALA A 91 -11.07 -17.42 8.64
N SER A 92 -10.81 -16.71 7.54
CA SER A 92 -9.57 -16.89 6.74
C SER A 92 -8.42 -16.02 7.23
N GLN A 93 -8.68 -15.10 8.16
CA GLN A 93 -7.66 -14.17 8.64
C GLN A 93 -6.61 -14.91 9.46
N VAL A 94 -5.35 -14.55 9.24
CA VAL A 94 -4.20 -15.12 9.93
C VAL A 94 -3.31 -14.00 10.43
N PHE A 95 -2.45 -14.32 11.41
CA PHE A 95 -1.55 -13.37 12.01
C PHE A 95 -0.11 -13.88 11.89
N CYS A 96 0.86 -12.96 11.86
CA CYS A 96 2.24 -13.35 12.09
C CYS A 96 2.37 -13.91 13.50
N GLU A 97 2.92 -15.11 13.64
CA GLU A 97 3.08 -15.79 14.94
C GLU A 97 4.05 -15.06 15.88
N GLN A 98 4.93 -14.22 15.33
CA GLN A 98 5.97 -13.54 16.10
C GLN A 98 5.58 -12.12 16.51
N CYS A 99 4.94 -11.35 15.61
CA CYS A 99 4.63 -9.93 15.86
C CYS A 99 3.14 -9.61 15.83
N ALA A 100 2.26 -10.58 15.54
CA ALA A 100 0.81 -10.42 15.43
C ALA A 100 0.31 -9.47 14.32
N THR A 101 1.14 -9.13 13.32
CA THR A 101 0.66 -8.40 12.12
C THR A 101 -0.46 -9.19 11.42
N PRO A 102 -1.60 -8.56 11.08
CA PRO A 102 -2.75 -9.27 10.51
C PRO A 102 -2.72 -9.38 8.98
N TYR A 103 -3.25 -10.48 8.47
CA TYR A 103 -3.40 -10.78 7.05
C TYR A 103 -4.78 -11.37 6.76
N CYS A 104 -5.34 -11.09 5.57
CA CYS A 104 -6.65 -11.64 5.19
C CYS A 104 -6.62 -13.14 4.86
N SER A 105 -5.44 -13.71 4.64
CA SER A 105 -5.22 -15.11 4.26
C SER A 105 -3.76 -15.53 4.47
N GLU A 106 -3.54 -16.85 4.56
CA GLU A 106 -2.19 -17.43 4.59
C GLU A 106 -1.37 -17.08 3.33
N GLN A 107 -2.03 -16.98 2.18
CA GLN A 107 -1.37 -16.56 0.95
C GLN A 107 -0.78 -15.14 1.07
N CYS A 108 -1.54 -14.20 1.66
CA CYS A 108 -1.05 -12.83 1.89
C CYS A 108 0.07 -12.79 2.95
N ARG A 109 -0.05 -13.59 4.02
CA ARG A 109 1.02 -13.71 5.03
C ARG A 109 2.32 -14.22 4.41
N SER A 110 2.23 -15.33 3.66
CA SER A 110 3.37 -15.94 2.97
C SER A 110 4.02 -15.01 1.95
N LYS A 111 3.22 -14.33 1.12
CA LYS A 111 3.73 -13.33 0.16
C LYS A 111 4.43 -12.17 0.85
N ALA A 112 3.85 -11.61 1.91
CA ALA A 112 4.47 -10.54 2.70
C ALA A 112 5.79 -11.02 3.34
N PHE A 113 5.79 -12.21 3.93
CA PHE A 113 6.98 -12.83 4.55
C PHE A 113 8.13 -12.96 3.56
N GLN A 114 7.84 -13.46 2.36
CA GLN A 114 8.83 -13.61 1.28
C GLN A 114 9.31 -12.26 0.74
N LYS A 115 8.41 -11.28 0.58
CA LYS A 115 8.77 -9.97 -0.01
C LYS A 115 9.51 -9.07 0.97
N TYR A 116 8.99 -8.79 2.17
CA TYR A 116 9.56 -7.76 3.06
C TYR A 116 9.42 -8.02 4.56
N HIS A 117 8.49 -8.89 4.98
CA HIS A 117 8.12 -8.95 6.39
C HIS A 117 9.15 -9.68 7.26
N ARG A 118 9.91 -10.65 6.73
CA ARG A 118 10.95 -11.37 7.49
C ARG A 118 12.02 -10.43 8.08
N VAL A 119 12.40 -9.37 7.36
CA VAL A 119 13.36 -8.34 7.80
C VAL A 119 12.70 -7.35 8.76
N LEU A 120 11.42 -7.03 8.56
CA LEU A 120 10.70 -6.07 9.40
C LEU A 120 10.18 -6.69 10.70
N CYS A 121 10.04 -8.01 10.75
CA CYS A 121 9.51 -8.73 11.91
C CYS A 121 10.57 -8.80 13.01
N ALA A 122 10.47 -7.93 14.02
CA ALA A 122 11.37 -7.96 15.18
C ALA A 122 10.89 -8.88 16.31
N GLY A 123 9.92 -9.77 16.06
CA GLY A 123 9.44 -10.79 17.00
C GLY A 123 8.91 -10.30 18.34
N SER A 124 8.66 -9.00 18.45
CA SER A 124 7.93 -8.38 19.53
C SER A 124 6.57 -7.95 18.96
N GLY A 125 5.49 -8.16 19.73
CA GLY A 125 4.14 -7.83 19.26
C GLY A 125 4.02 -6.38 18.76
N VAL A 126 3.01 -6.11 17.92
CA VAL A 126 2.75 -4.80 17.28
C VAL A 126 2.81 -3.62 18.26
N GLU A 127 2.58 -3.85 19.56
CA GLU A 127 2.54 -2.82 20.61
C GLU A 127 3.87 -2.60 21.36
N ASN A 128 4.99 -3.17 20.91
CA ASN A 128 6.28 -2.88 21.52
C ASN A 128 6.73 -1.44 21.19
N ALA A 129 6.62 -0.53 22.16
CA ALA A 129 7.02 0.86 22.02
C ALA A 129 8.52 1.04 21.71
N ASP A 130 9.36 0.06 22.10
CA ASP A 130 10.80 0.06 21.83
C ASP A 130 11.13 -0.49 20.43
N HIS A 131 10.13 -0.90 19.65
CA HIS A 131 10.33 -1.35 18.28
C HIS A 131 10.82 -0.17 17.40
N PRO A 132 11.97 -0.27 16.71
CA PRO A 132 12.52 0.85 15.94
C PRO A 132 11.55 1.42 14.89
N LEU A 133 10.78 0.56 14.22
CA LEU A 133 9.74 1.03 13.29
C LEU A 133 8.59 1.76 13.99
N GLN A 134 8.23 1.40 15.22
CA GLN A 134 7.19 2.11 15.96
C GLN A 134 7.67 3.50 16.38
N ALA A 135 8.94 3.62 16.80
CA ALA A 135 9.57 4.91 17.05
C ALA A 135 9.59 5.79 15.79
N LEU A 136 9.94 5.21 14.64
CA LEU A 136 9.92 5.91 13.35
C LEU A 136 8.49 6.37 12.97
N GLU A 137 7.49 5.52 13.15
CA GLU A 137 6.08 5.86 12.90
C GLU A 137 5.57 6.93 13.86
N ASN A 138 6.01 6.91 15.13
CA ASN A 138 5.70 7.97 16.11
C ASN A 138 6.25 9.32 15.63
N VAL A 139 7.52 9.38 15.25
CA VAL A 139 8.15 10.60 14.71
C VAL A 139 7.48 11.04 13.40
N TRP A 140 7.12 10.10 12.53
CA TRP A 140 6.41 10.42 11.29
C TRP A 140 5.11 11.17 11.56
N ARG A 141 4.31 10.70 12.53
CA ARG A 141 3.04 11.33 12.91
C ARG A 141 3.19 12.70 13.55
N THR A 142 4.31 13.00 14.23
CA THR A 142 4.54 14.36 14.76
C THR A 142 4.86 15.36 13.66
N LEU A 143 5.44 14.90 12.54
CA LEU A 143 5.78 15.72 11.38
C LEU A 143 4.62 15.83 10.37
N HIS A 144 3.74 14.83 10.31
CA HIS A 144 2.65 14.73 9.34
C HIS A 144 1.30 14.59 10.06
N TYR A 145 0.69 15.72 10.42
CA TYR A 145 -0.68 15.73 10.94
C TYR A 145 -1.69 15.35 9.84
N PRO A 146 -2.83 14.71 10.16
CA PRO A 146 -3.81 14.30 9.15
C PRO A 146 -4.37 15.47 8.31
N PRO A 147 -4.76 15.21 7.04
CA PRO A 147 -4.71 13.93 6.35
C PRO A 147 -3.30 13.57 5.83
N GLU A 148 -2.90 12.31 5.98
CA GLU A 148 -1.65 11.82 5.38
C GLU A 148 -1.75 11.79 3.86
N THR A 149 -0.71 12.28 3.19
CA THR A 149 -0.53 12.17 1.73
C THR A 149 0.50 11.09 1.35
N THR A 150 1.25 10.57 2.32
CA THR A 150 2.23 9.49 2.14
C THR A 150 2.51 8.79 3.47
N SER A 151 3.19 7.64 3.42
CA SER A 151 3.50 6.80 4.58
C SER A 151 4.97 6.41 4.58
N ILE A 152 5.65 6.66 5.70
CA ILE A 152 7.04 6.21 5.92
C ILE A 152 7.18 4.68 5.77
N SER A 153 6.09 3.94 6.00
CA SER A 153 6.07 2.50 5.85
C SER A 153 6.37 2.03 4.44
N LEU A 154 6.01 2.80 3.42
CA LEU A 154 6.36 2.47 2.04
C LEU A 154 7.88 2.41 1.88
N VAL A 155 8.60 3.36 2.48
CA VAL A 155 10.07 3.44 2.40
C VAL A 155 10.72 2.25 3.09
N TYR A 156 10.38 1.98 4.36
CA TYR A 156 11.02 0.86 5.06
C TYR A 156 10.60 -0.50 4.47
N LYS A 157 9.39 -0.66 3.92
CA LYS A 157 9.00 -1.87 3.20
C LYS A 157 9.77 -2.04 1.90
N LEU A 158 10.01 -0.97 1.13
CA LEU A 158 10.88 -1.02 -0.05
C LEU A 158 12.31 -1.43 0.33
N LEU A 159 12.88 -0.84 1.38
CA LEU A 159 14.23 -1.18 1.87
C LEU A 159 14.32 -2.65 2.32
N ALA A 160 13.33 -3.13 3.07
CA ALA A 160 13.26 -4.53 3.48
C ALA A 160 13.12 -5.48 2.28
N MET A 161 12.35 -5.10 1.26
CA MET A 161 12.23 -5.87 0.03
C MET A 161 13.55 -5.96 -0.74
N ILE A 162 14.29 -4.85 -0.82
CA ILE A 162 15.64 -4.78 -1.39
C ILE A 162 16.63 -5.67 -0.61
N GLN A 163 16.46 -5.81 0.70
CA GLN A 163 17.30 -6.65 1.55
C GLN A 163 16.94 -8.13 1.44
N GLN A 164 15.67 -8.47 1.26
CA GLN A 164 15.20 -9.86 1.22
C GLN A 164 15.31 -10.54 -0.14
N THR A 165 15.28 -9.78 -1.22
CA THR A 165 15.25 -10.35 -2.57
C THR A 165 16.52 -11.14 -2.90
N ASN A 166 16.35 -12.27 -3.58
CA ASN A 166 17.47 -13.01 -4.17
C ASN A 166 17.91 -12.40 -5.52
N ASN A 167 17.06 -11.59 -6.15
CA ASN A 167 17.35 -10.91 -7.42
C ASN A 167 17.40 -9.40 -7.22
N ARG A 168 18.47 -8.94 -6.57
CA ARG A 168 18.67 -7.52 -6.27
C ARG A 168 18.79 -6.67 -7.54
N GLY A 169 19.42 -7.18 -8.58
CA GLY A 169 19.63 -6.45 -9.85
C GLY A 169 18.32 -6.08 -10.51
N GLU A 170 17.44 -7.08 -10.72
CA GLU A 170 16.12 -6.87 -11.32
C GLU A 170 15.26 -5.89 -10.50
N LEU A 171 15.25 -6.05 -9.17
CA LEU A 171 14.46 -5.16 -8.31
C LEU A 171 14.98 -3.72 -8.35
N LEU A 172 16.29 -3.51 -8.32
CA LEU A 172 16.86 -2.17 -8.46
C LEU A 172 16.57 -1.57 -9.83
N SER A 173 16.58 -2.38 -10.90
CA SER A 173 16.16 -1.94 -12.23
C SER A 173 14.69 -1.49 -12.21
N GLN A 174 13.78 -2.25 -11.60
CA GLN A 174 12.38 -1.85 -11.46
C GLN A 174 12.22 -0.56 -10.63
N ILE A 175 12.92 -0.44 -9.51
CA ILE A 175 12.86 0.76 -8.65
C ILE A 175 13.45 1.98 -9.37
N SER A 176 14.46 1.80 -10.22
CA SER A 176 15.04 2.88 -11.02
C SER A 176 14.06 3.46 -12.05
N LEU A 177 12.97 2.74 -12.34
CA LEU A 177 11.87 3.23 -13.17
C LEU A 177 11.01 4.26 -12.44
N PHE A 178 11.10 4.43 -11.11
CA PHE A 178 10.37 5.51 -10.45
C PHE A 178 10.93 6.88 -10.83
N CYS A 179 10.06 7.90 -10.87
CA CYS A 179 10.51 9.26 -11.12
C CYS A 179 11.43 9.70 -9.98
N ASN A 180 12.72 9.81 -10.27
CA ASN A 180 13.74 10.31 -9.37
C ASN A 180 14.09 11.78 -9.64
N ARG A 181 13.40 12.41 -10.58
CA ARG A 181 13.60 13.81 -10.96
C ARG A 181 12.68 14.69 -10.13
N SER A 182 13.26 15.67 -9.45
CA SER A 182 12.51 16.71 -8.72
C SER A 182 11.97 17.82 -9.64
N LYS A 183 12.41 17.86 -10.90
CA LYS A 183 12.01 18.84 -11.91
C LYS A 183 11.68 18.15 -13.24
N ASP A 184 10.59 18.61 -13.85
CA ASP A 184 10.28 18.37 -15.25
C ASP A 184 11.03 19.41 -16.11
N GLU A 185 12.04 18.96 -16.85
CA GLU A 185 12.89 19.82 -17.70
C GLU A 185 12.10 20.47 -18.85
N ALA A 186 10.94 19.91 -19.24
CA ALA A 186 10.11 20.44 -20.32
C ALA A 186 9.11 21.51 -19.85
N ALA A 187 8.75 21.52 -18.56
CA ALA A 187 7.70 22.37 -18.02
C ALA A 187 8.20 23.48 -17.07
N ASP A 188 9.50 23.50 -16.74
CA ASP A 188 10.07 24.29 -15.62
C ASP A 188 9.24 24.19 -14.32
N CYS A 189 8.50 23.08 -14.19
CA CYS A 189 7.64 22.78 -13.07
C CYS A 189 8.36 21.77 -12.20
N ILE A 190 8.62 22.16 -10.95
CA ILE A 190 8.94 21.21 -9.90
C ILE A 190 7.71 20.30 -9.80
N HIS A 191 7.90 18.98 -9.91
CA HIS A 191 6.82 18.04 -9.59
C HIS A 191 6.35 18.43 -8.18
N LYS A 192 5.08 18.83 -8.03
CA LYS A 192 4.48 19.21 -6.74
C LYS A 192 4.46 17.99 -5.81
N LEU A 193 5.62 17.64 -5.28
CA LEU A 193 5.81 16.63 -4.25
C LEU A 193 5.29 17.13 -2.90
N LEU A 194 5.03 18.45 -2.79
CA LEU A 194 4.26 19.09 -1.74
C LEU A 194 3.36 20.13 -2.43
N GLY A 195 2.05 20.11 -2.16
CA GLY A 195 1.10 21.06 -2.71
C GLY A 195 1.49 22.51 -2.39
N ILE A 196 0.99 23.47 -3.18
CA ILE A 196 1.23 24.92 -3.02
C ILE A 196 0.41 25.46 -1.83
N SER A 197 0.55 24.87 -0.64
CA SER A 197 -0.16 25.31 0.57
C SER A 197 0.68 25.09 1.82
N ILE A 198 1.91 25.60 1.80
CA ILE A 198 2.58 26.05 3.03
C ILE A 198 3.08 27.47 2.77
N GLN A 199 2.15 28.41 2.73
CA GLN A 199 2.40 29.83 2.97
C GLN A 199 1.27 30.33 3.88
N ALA A 200 1.66 30.85 5.05
CA ALA A 200 0.86 31.53 6.07
C ALA A 200 -0.01 30.67 7.00
N LEU A 201 0.59 30.19 8.10
CA LEU A 201 0.38 30.74 9.46
C LEU A 201 1.56 30.38 10.36
#